data_AF-A0A935QYQ9-F1
#
_entry.id   AF-A0A935QYQ9-F1
#
_cell.length_a   1.000
_cell.length_b   1.000
_cell.length_c   1.000
_cell.angle_alpha   90.00
_cell.angle_beta   90.00
_cell.angle_gamma   90.00
#
_symmetry.space_group_name_H-M   'P 1'
#
loop_
_entity.id
_entity.type
_entity.pdbx_description
1 polymer ?
#
loop_
_entity_poly.entity_id
_entity_poly.type
_entity_poly.pdbx_seq_one_letter_code
_entity_poly.pdbx_strand_id
1 'polypeptide(L)'
;MRAHLVGALAVLAASLSLGGCTPSCDQTCRRLFNCEALEVYGMTGDTCTEDCLYQEAVYDDWDDVELREAYKESRRCVADATCEDLAAGVCFDETLYPY
;
A
#
# COMPACT_ATOMS: atom_id res chain seq x y z
N MET A 1 18.84 -39.03 23.59
CA MET A 1 19.90 -38.29 22.86
C MET A 1 19.33 -37.89 21.50
N ARG A 2 19.24 -36.57 21.22
CA ARG A 2 19.21 -35.81 19.93
C ARG A 2 18.55 -36.48 18.70
N ALA A 3 17.79 -35.82 17.83
CA ALA A 3 17.37 -34.43 17.64
C ALA A 3 16.50 -34.43 16.35
N HIS A 4 15.42 -33.65 16.29
CA HIS A 4 14.82 -33.06 15.07
C HIS A 4 13.94 -31.89 15.57
N LEU A 5 14.41 -30.65 15.73
CA LEU A 5 14.71 -29.61 14.71
C LEU A 5 13.52 -29.29 13.78
N VAL A 6 13.15 -27.99 13.79
CA VAL A 6 12.35 -27.24 12.80
C VAL A 6 10.82 -27.47 12.93
N GLY A 7 10.00 -26.53 13.42
CA GLY A 7 10.03 -25.08 13.22
C GLY A 7 9.42 -24.71 11.87
N ALA A 8 8.16 -25.10 11.62
CA ALA A 8 7.45 -24.72 10.40
C ALA A 8 6.34 -23.72 10.72
N LEU A 9 6.71 -22.44 10.66
CA LEU A 9 5.81 -21.36 10.28
C LEU A 9 5.18 -21.73 8.93
N ALA A 10 3.86 -21.64 8.83
CA ALA A 10 3.17 -21.40 7.56
C ALA A 10 1.81 -20.79 7.88
N VAL A 11 1.80 -19.50 8.24
CA VAL A 11 0.60 -18.66 8.15
C VAL A 11 0.29 -18.54 6.66
N LEU A 12 -0.58 -19.42 6.17
CA LEU A 12 -1.19 -19.32 4.85
C LEU A 12 -2.25 -18.21 4.89
N ALA A 13 -1.79 -16.95 4.86
CA ALA A 13 -2.62 -15.81 4.49
C ALA A 13 -2.78 -15.80 2.96
N ALA A 14 -3.55 -16.75 2.45
CA ALA A 14 -4.08 -16.70 1.08
C ALA A 14 -5.44 -16.02 1.13
N SER A 15 -5.44 -14.72 1.41
CA SER A 15 -6.62 -13.87 1.22
C SER A 15 -6.79 -13.67 -0.28
N LEU A 16 -7.73 -14.40 -0.87
CA LEU A 16 -8.14 -14.22 -2.26
C LEU A 16 -8.46 -12.74 -2.49
N SER A 17 -7.67 -12.10 -3.34
CA SER A 17 -7.91 -10.79 -3.92
C SER A 17 -9.21 -10.86 -4.72
N LEU A 18 -10.33 -10.62 -4.04
CA LEU A 18 -11.53 -10.12 -4.70
C LEU A 18 -11.06 -8.91 -5.51
N GLY A 19 -11.31 -8.94 -6.82
CA GLY A 19 -11.08 -7.81 -7.72
C GLY A 19 -11.99 -6.64 -7.34
N GLY A 20 -11.73 -6.05 -6.18
CA GLY A 20 -12.33 -4.82 -5.72
C GLY A 20 -11.81 -3.70 -6.58
N CYS A 21 -12.70 -2.75 -6.88
CA CYS A 21 -12.32 -1.49 -7.49
C CYS A 21 -11.11 -0.93 -6.75
N THR A 22 -10.04 -0.64 -7.49
CA THR A 22 -8.93 0.11 -6.90
C THR A 22 -9.46 1.50 -6.54
N PRO A 23 -9.30 1.96 -5.29
CA PRO A 23 -9.71 3.30 -4.92
C PRO A 23 -8.93 4.33 -5.74
N SER A 24 -9.58 5.44 -6.09
CA SER A 24 -8.89 6.53 -6.79
C SER A 24 -7.84 7.20 -5.89
N CYS A 25 -6.92 7.94 -6.48
CA CYS A 25 -5.96 8.76 -5.72
C CYS A 25 -6.63 9.73 -4.75
N ASP A 26 -7.70 10.42 -5.17
CA ASP A 26 -8.47 11.32 -4.29
C ASP A 26 -9.07 10.56 -3.08
N GLN A 27 -9.64 9.37 -3.28
CA GLN A 27 -10.18 8.55 -2.19
C GLN A 27 -9.09 8.11 -1.22
N THR A 28 -7.95 7.65 -1.76
CA THR A 28 -6.79 7.21 -0.99
C THR A 28 -6.23 8.36 -0.15
N CYS A 29 -6.00 9.53 -0.74
CA CYS A 29 -5.44 10.68 -0.05
C CYS A 29 -6.39 11.28 0.98
N ARG A 30 -7.70 11.35 0.71
CA ARG A 30 -8.69 11.75 1.72
C ARG A 30 -8.68 10.81 2.92
N ARG A 31 -8.50 9.51 2.70
CA ARG A 31 -8.42 8.53 3.79
C ARG A 31 -7.17 8.76 4.64
N LEU A 32 -6.00 8.93 4.02
CA LEU A 32 -4.75 9.23 4.73
C LEU A 32 -4.83 10.55 5.49
N PHE A 33 -5.40 11.60 4.89
CA PHE A 33 -5.60 12.90 5.53
C PHE A 33 -6.51 12.78 6.76
N ASN A 34 -7.67 12.13 6.62
CA ASN A 34 -8.64 11.97 7.71
C ASN A 34 -8.12 11.10 8.86
N CYS A 35 -7.16 10.23 8.58
CA CYS A 35 -6.49 9.40 9.59
C CYS A 35 -5.18 10.03 10.11
N GLU A 36 -4.86 11.28 9.74
CA GLU A 36 -3.62 11.97 10.13
C GLU A 36 -2.34 11.19 9.78
N ALA A 37 -2.39 10.36 8.73
CA ALA A 37 -1.32 9.42 8.39
C ALA A 37 -0.36 9.93 7.29
N LEU A 38 -0.61 11.11 6.72
CA LEU A 38 0.18 11.63 5.59
C LEU A 38 1.68 11.83 5.90
N GLU A 39 2.01 12.14 7.16
CA GLU A 39 3.41 12.32 7.58
C GLU A 39 4.22 11.03 7.45
N VAL A 40 3.60 9.87 7.67
CA VAL A 40 4.23 8.55 7.48
C VAL A 40 4.65 8.32 6.02
N TYR A 41 3.92 8.95 5.09
CA TYR A 41 4.15 8.87 3.65
C TYR A 41 5.04 10.02 3.15
N GLY A 42 5.56 10.87 4.05
CA GLY A 42 6.40 12.02 3.68
C GLY A 42 5.66 13.10 2.88
N MET A 43 4.33 13.09 2.89
CA MET A 43 3.50 13.94 2.05
C MET A 43 2.77 15.01 2.87
N THR A 44 2.40 16.10 2.20
CA THR A 44 1.42 17.06 2.72
C THR A 44 0.07 16.79 2.07
N GLY A 45 -1.03 17.16 2.74
CA GLY A 45 -2.38 16.87 2.23
C GLY A 45 -2.66 17.45 0.85
N ASP A 46 -1.99 18.55 0.51
CA ASP A 46 -2.19 19.27 -0.75
C ASP A 46 -1.48 18.58 -1.93
N THR A 47 -0.38 17.84 -1.70
CA THR A 47 0.39 17.18 -2.78
C THR A 47 0.05 15.71 -2.95
N CYS A 48 -0.52 15.05 -1.94
CA CYS A 48 -0.78 13.61 -1.97
C CYS A 48 -1.50 13.14 -3.26
N THR A 49 -2.54 13.85 -3.69
CA THR A 49 -3.31 13.42 -4.86
C THR A 49 -2.50 13.57 -6.15
N GLU A 50 -1.72 14.65 -6.28
CA GLU A 50 -0.86 14.90 -7.44
C GLU A 50 0.27 13.87 -7.50
N ASP A 51 0.93 13.60 -6.37
CA ASP A 51 2.00 12.61 -6.26
C ASP A 51 1.48 11.20 -6.58
N CYS A 52 0.28 10.86 -6.09
CA CYS A 52 -0.36 9.59 -6.40
C CYS A 52 -0.66 9.43 -7.89
N LEU A 53 -1.21 10.47 -8.53
CA LEU A 53 -1.50 10.44 -9.97
C LEU A 53 -0.24 10.35 -10.81
N TYR A 54 0.82 11.06 -10.41
CA TYR A 54 2.12 10.97 -11.06
C TYR A 54 2.68 9.54 -10.96
N GLN A 55 2.66 8.95 -9.76
CA GLN A 55 3.17 7.60 -9.54
C GLN A 55 2.36 6.54 -10.29
N GLU A 56 1.03 6.68 -10.36
CA GLU A 56 0.17 5.82 -11.18
C GLU A 56 0.54 5.90 -12.65
N ALA A 57 0.74 7.10 -13.19
CA ALA A 57 1.14 7.30 -14.58
C ALA A 57 2.53 6.70 -14.88
N VAL A 58 3.49 6.81 -13.95
CA VAL A 58 4.81 6.20 -14.08
C VAL A 58 4.70 4.69 -14.22
N TYR A 59 3.92 4.03 -13.35
CA TYR A 59 3.76 2.57 -13.41
C TYR A 59 2.91 2.09 -14.59
N ASP A 60 1.98 2.91 -15.07
CA ASP A 60 1.27 2.61 -16.32
C ASP A 60 2.19 2.73 -17.55
N ASP A 61 3.17 3.63 -17.55
CA ASP A 61 4.10 3.84 -18.67
C ASP A 61 5.25 2.82 -18.73
N TRP A 62 5.76 2.38 -17.57
CA TRP A 62 6.91 1.46 -17.51
C TRP A 62 6.60 0.03 -17.98
N ASP A 63 5.34 -0.28 -18.30
CA ASP A 63 4.85 -1.62 -18.65
C ASP A 63 5.20 -2.70 -17.59
N ASP A 64 5.55 -2.26 -16.38
CA ASP A 64 5.85 -3.12 -15.23
C ASP A 64 4.54 -3.48 -14.53
N VAL A 65 3.97 -4.60 -14.96
CA VAL A 65 2.70 -5.11 -14.43
C VAL A 65 2.80 -5.39 -12.92
N GLU A 66 3.96 -5.79 -12.42
CA GLU A 66 4.15 -6.12 -11.01
C GLU A 66 4.08 -4.85 -10.15
N LEU A 67 4.82 -3.80 -10.53
CA LEU A 67 4.77 -2.51 -9.84
C LEU A 67 3.38 -1.87 -9.92
N ARG A 68 2.72 -1.97 -11.07
CA ARG A 68 1.36 -1.44 -11.23
C ARG A 68 0.37 -2.15 -10.31
N GLU A 69 0.39 -3.47 -10.24
CA GLU A 69 -0.52 -4.21 -9.35
C GLU A 69 -0.16 -4.02 -7.88
N ALA A 70 1.13 -3.95 -7.53
CA ALA A 70 1.58 -3.62 -6.18
C ALA A 70 1.09 -2.22 -5.75
N TYR A 71 1.15 -1.24 -6.66
CA TYR A 71 0.64 0.12 -6.41
C TYR A 71 -0.89 0.17 -6.27
N LYS A 72 -1.62 -0.62 -7.04
CA LYS A 72 -3.07 -0.76 -6.85
C LYS A 72 -3.39 -1.40 -5.51
N GLU A 73 -2.60 -2.38 -5.09
CA GLU A 73 -2.79 -3.09 -3.84
C GLU A 73 -2.47 -2.20 -2.63
N SER A 74 -1.41 -1.38 -2.68
CA SER A 74 -1.12 -0.42 -1.61
C SER A 74 -2.28 0.56 -1.39
N ARG A 75 -2.90 1.05 -2.47
CA ARG A 75 -4.09 1.92 -2.38
C ARG A 75 -5.30 1.19 -1.81
N ARG A 76 -5.51 -0.09 -2.15
CA ARG A 76 -6.56 -0.92 -1.53
C ARG A 76 -6.32 -1.12 -0.04
N CYS A 77 -5.07 -1.43 0.35
CA CYS A 77 -4.68 -1.50 1.75
C CYS A 77 -5.05 -0.21 2.49
N VAL A 78 -4.77 0.96 1.90
CA VAL A 78 -5.11 2.24 2.52
C VAL A 78 -6.62 2.42 2.74
N ALA A 79 -7.44 1.97 1.79
CA ALA A 79 -8.90 2.04 1.92
C ALA A 79 -9.45 1.12 3.02
N ASP A 80 -8.86 -0.06 3.19
CA ASP A 80 -9.37 -1.09 4.11
C ASP A 80 -8.77 -1.02 5.53
N ALA A 81 -7.58 -0.45 5.67
CA ALA A 81 -6.86 -0.36 6.94
C ALA A 81 -7.54 0.57 7.97
N THR A 82 -7.30 0.27 9.25
CA THR A 82 -7.68 1.17 10.34
C THR A 82 -6.77 2.40 10.38
N CYS A 83 -7.22 3.50 10.98
CA CYS A 83 -6.33 4.68 11.11
C CYS A 83 -5.08 4.37 11.96
N GLU A 84 -5.17 3.46 12.93
CA GLU A 84 -4.01 3.00 13.71
C GLU A 84 -2.99 2.26 12.84
N ASP A 85 -3.45 1.37 11.96
CA ASP A 85 -2.59 0.67 11.00
C ASP A 85 -1.94 1.65 10.01
N LEU A 86 -2.69 2.67 9.56
CA LEU A 86 -2.18 3.69 8.65
C LEU A 86 -1.13 4.58 9.32
N ALA A 87 -1.36 5.00 10.56
CA ALA A 87 -0.39 5.75 11.35
C ALA A 87 0.85 4.92 11.70
N ALA A 88 0.73 3.59 11.75
CA ALA A 88 1.85 2.67 11.90
C ALA A 88 2.57 2.36 10.58
N GLY A 89 2.09 2.86 9.44
CA GLY A 89 2.71 2.65 8.13
C GLY A 89 2.51 1.25 7.55
N VAL A 90 1.50 0.49 7.99
CA VAL A 90 1.27 -0.90 7.55
C VAL A 90 1.08 -1.01 6.03
N CYS A 91 0.48 0.00 5.41
CA CYS A 91 0.26 0.06 3.95
C CYS A 91 1.33 0.85 3.19
N PHE A 92 2.34 1.39 3.88
CA PHE A 92 3.42 2.14 3.25
C PHE A 92 4.48 1.18 2.74
N ASP A 93 4.84 1.33 1.46
CA ASP A 93 5.92 0.59 0.82
C ASP A 93 6.86 1.60 0.16
N GLU A 94 8.05 1.75 0.74
CA GLU A 94 9.09 2.66 0.24
C GLU A 94 9.56 2.28 -1.18
N THR A 95 9.43 1.01 -1.58
CA THR A 95 9.82 0.56 -2.93
C THR A 95 8.85 1.08 -4.00
N LEU A 96 7.63 1.47 -3.60
CA LEU A 96 6.63 2.08 -4.47
C LEU A 96 6.78 3.61 -4.59
N TYR A 97 7.71 4.20 -3.84
CA TYR A 97 8.01 5.64 -3.85
C TYR A 97 9.55 5.85 -3.80
N PRO A 98 10.27 5.51 -4.88
CA PRO A 98 11.74 5.47 -4.86
C PRO A 98 12.43 6.85 -4.96
N TYR A 99 11.71 7.95 -4.78
CA TYR A 99 12.19 9.33 -5.03
C TYR A 99 12.04 10.24 -3.82
#